data_AF-A0A7K7D0E2-F1
#
_entry.id   AF-A0A7K7D0E2-F1
#
_cell.length_a   1.000
_cell.length_b   1.000
_cell.length_c   1.000
_cell.angle_alpha   90.00
_cell.angle_beta   90.00
_cell.angle_gamma   90.00
#
_symmetry.space_group_name_H-M   'P 1'
#
loop_
_entity.id
_entity.type
_entity.pdbx_description
1 polymer ?
#
loop_
_entity_poly.entity_id
_entity_poly.type
_entity_poly.pdbx_seq_one_letter_code
_entity_poly.pdbx_strand_id
1 'polypeptide(L)'
;VGEQALLKCSFRSSSPITESLLVDWTYRPLAGGQMETIFHYRSVPHPTAAGRFKDRIIWLGNVANGDASIAIQSPELSDNGTFICSVKNPPDV
;
A
#
# COMPACT_ATOMS: atom_id res chain seq x y z
N VAL A 1 -10.03 -17.72 9.28
CA VAL A 1 -9.31 -16.43 9.32
C VAL A 1 -7.91 -16.69 8.78
N GLY A 2 -7.53 -16.02 7.69
CA GLY A 2 -6.28 -16.29 6.99
C GLY A 2 -5.09 -15.74 7.76
N GLU A 3 -3.92 -16.36 7.62
CA GLU A 3 -2.68 -15.88 8.23
C GLU A 3 -2.31 -14.48 7.68
N GLN A 4 -2.57 -14.26 6.39
CA GLN A 4 -2.31 -13.00 5.68
C GLN A 4 -3.34 -12.76 4.57
N ALA A 5 -3.69 -11.50 4.33
CA ALA A 5 -4.45 -11.06 3.15
C ALA A 5 -3.55 -10.24 2.22
N LEU A 6 -3.42 -10.68 0.96
CA LEU A 6 -2.61 -10.01 -0.05
C LEU A 6 -3.42 -8.91 -0.76
N LEU A 7 -2.90 -7.68 -0.74
CA LEU A 7 -3.39 -6.55 -1.53
C LEU A 7 -2.45 -6.31 -2.70
N LYS A 8 -2.86 -6.79 -3.88
CA LYS A 8 -2.07 -6.68 -5.11
C LYS A 8 -2.13 -5.26 -5.67
N CYS A 9 -0.97 -4.72 -6.04
CA CYS A 9 -0.87 -3.51 -6.84
C CYS A 9 0.26 -3.65 -7.84
N SER A 10 -0.08 -3.65 -9.13
CA SER A 10 0.88 -3.65 -10.22
C SER A 10 0.78 -2.35 -11.00
N PHE A 11 1.90 -1.74 -11.34
CA PHE A 11 1.96 -0.52 -12.11
C PHE A 11 2.89 -0.66 -13.31
N ARG A 12 2.70 0.21 -14.30
CA ARG A 12 3.58 0.35 -15.45
C ARG A 12 4.04 1.79 -15.53
N SER A 13 5.29 1.96 -15.93
CA SER A 13 5.96 3.24 -16.01
C SER A 13 6.66 3.33 -17.36
N SER A 14 6.53 4.46 -18.04
CA SER A 14 7.27 4.75 -19.28
C SER A 14 8.68 5.21 -18.98
N SER A 15 8.87 5.86 -17.83
CA SER A 15 10.18 6.28 -17.34
C SER A 15 10.85 5.19 -16.52
N PRO A 16 12.19 5.18 -16.42
CA PRO A 16 12.90 4.35 -15.46
C PRO A 16 12.40 4.59 -14.04
N ILE A 17 12.37 3.54 -13.23
CA ILE A 17 12.07 3.67 -11.79
C ILE A 17 13.27 4.32 -11.11
N THR A 18 13.03 5.40 -10.36
CA THR A 18 14.08 6.15 -9.64
C THR A 18 13.77 6.23 -8.15
N GLU A 19 14.71 6.77 -7.35
CA GLU A 19 14.50 7.03 -5.91
C GLU A 19 13.36 8.03 -5.62
N SER A 20 12.91 8.75 -6.66
CA SER A 20 11.76 9.66 -6.57
C SER A 20 10.40 8.96 -6.66
N LEU A 21 10.39 7.65 -6.93
CA LEU A 21 9.17 6.84 -6.91
C LEU A 21 8.51 6.89 -5.52
N LEU A 22 7.22 7.21 -5.52
CA LEU A 22 6.35 7.16 -4.36
C LEU A 22 5.26 6.12 -4.55
N VAL A 23 5.01 5.33 -3.52
CA VAL A 23 3.82 4.47 -3.42
C VAL A 23 3.08 4.82 -2.14
N ASP A 24 1.81 5.15 -2.26
CA ASP A 24 0.90 5.40 -1.14
C ASP A 24 -0.22 4.36 -1.15
N TRP A 25 -0.43 3.71 -0.01
CA TRP A 25 -1.62 2.91 0.23
C TRP A 25 -2.52 3.64 1.23
N THR A 26 -3.77 3.84 0.81
CA THR A 26 -4.82 4.42 1.64
C THR A 26 -5.95 3.43 1.83
N TYR A 27 -6.65 3.58 2.95
CA TYR A 27 -7.79 2.77 3.33
C TYR A 27 -9.00 3.64 3.59
N ARG A 28 -10.16 3.17 3.14
CA ARG A 28 -11.46 3.76 3.44
C ARG A 28 -12.38 2.70 4.07
N PRO A 29 -12.92 2.94 5.29
CA PRO A 29 -13.87 2.02 5.90
C PRO A 29 -15.14 1.82 5.05
N LEU A 30 -15.73 0.61 5.11
CA LEU A 30 -16.96 0.29 4.38
C LEU A 30 -18.16 1.15 4.83
N ALA A 31 -18.22 1.51 6.12
CA ALA A 31 -19.25 2.39 6.68
C ALA A 31 -19.12 3.86 6.22
N GLY A 32 -18.10 4.18 5.41
CA GLY A 32 -17.72 5.54 5.07
C GLY A 32 -16.80 6.17 6.13
N GLY A 33 -16.39 7.41 5.87
CA GLY A 33 -15.45 8.15 6.72
C GLY A 33 -14.25 8.72 5.98
N GLN A 34 -13.27 9.21 6.75
CA GLN A 34 -12.01 9.74 6.25
C GLN A 34 -11.14 8.61 5.69
N MET A 35 -10.37 8.94 4.64
CA MET A 35 -9.32 8.05 4.16
C MET A 35 -8.11 8.13 5.10
N GLU A 36 -7.55 6.97 5.42
CA GLU A 36 -6.36 6.85 6.26
C GLU A 36 -5.19 6.35 5.42
N THR A 37 -4.01 6.95 5.58
CA THR A 37 -2.80 6.41 4.97
C THR A 37 -2.30 5.27 5.84
N ILE A 38 -2.12 4.09 5.25
CA ILE A 38 -1.75 2.87 5.97
C ILE A 38 -0.33 2.41 5.66
N PHE A 39 0.24 2.88 4.55
CA PHE A 39 1.60 2.58 4.14
C PHE A 39 2.10 3.60 3.12
N HIS A 40 3.39 3.94 3.21
CA HIS A 40 4.10 4.79 2.26
C HIS A 40 5.42 4.13 1.86
N TYR A 41 5.84 4.26 0.61
CA TYR A 41 7.17 3.87 0.14
C TYR A 41 7.85 5.07 -0.50
N ARG A 42 9.07 5.36 -0.06
CA ARG A 42 9.98 6.32 -0.68
C ARG A 42 11.40 5.83 -0.50
N SER A 43 11.94 5.17 -1.53
CA SER A 43 13.20 4.39 -1.48
C SER A 43 13.20 3.22 -0.48
N VAL A 44 12.53 3.36 0.66
CA VAL A 44 12.31 2.33 1.67
C VAL A 44 10.82 2.26 2.09
N PRO A 45 10.34 1.10 2.57
CA PRO A 45 8.98 0.94 3.08
C PRO A 45 8.76 1.65 4.43
N HIS A 46 7.63 2.33 4.56
CA HIS A 46 7.17 2.99 5.79
C HIS A 46 5.72 2.54 6.10
N PRO A 47 5.55 1.40 6.79
CA PRO A 47 4.25 1.01 7.33
C PRO A 47 3.71 2.04 8.32
N THR A 48 2.39 2.14 8.45
CA THR A 48 1.79 3.03 9.46
C THR A 48 2.21 2.62 10.87
N ALA A 49 2.61 3.61 11.67
CA ALA A 49 2.91 3.44 13.10
C ALA A 49 1.68 3.66 14.01
N ALA A 50 0.53 3.97 13.42
CA ALA A 50 -0.70 4.30 14.15
C ALA A 50 -1.96 3.79 13.42
N GLY A 51 -3.09 3.79 14.14
CA GLY A 51 -4.38 3.36 13.61
C GLY A 51 -4.55 1.84 13.53
N ARG A 52 -5.62 1.39 12.86
CA ARG A 52 -6.08 0.00 12.91
C ARG A 52 -5.11 -1.02 12.29
N PHE A 53 -4.24 -0.58 11.38
CA PHE A 53 -3.30 -1.45 10.67
C PHE A 53 -1.88 -1.40 11.21
N LYS A 54 -1.66 -0.71 12.33
CA LYS A 54 -0.36 -0.65 13.00
C LYS A 54 0.20 -2.06 13.21
N ASP A 55 1.47 -2.25 12.87
CA ASP A 55 2.23 -3.51 13.00
C ASP A 55 1.67 -4.69 12.19
N ARG A 56 0.63 -4.48 11.37
CA ARG A 56 0.00 -5.53 10.54
C ARG A 56 0.32 -5.42 9.06
N ILE A 57 0.88 -4.31 8.59
CA ILE A 57 1.23 -4.14 7.17
C ILE A 57 2.62 -4.70 6.88
N ILE A 58 2.69 -5.64 5.93
CA ILE A 58 3.95 -6.16 5.35
C ILE A 58 4.10 -5.62 3.93
N TRP A 59 5.29 -5.13 3.60
CA TRP A 59 5.66 -4.84 2.23
C TRP A 59 6.04 -6.11 1.48
N LEU A 60 5.38 -6.38 0.36
CA LEU A 60 5.67 -7.52 -0.52
C LEU A 60 6.13 -7.10 -1.92
N GLY A 61 6.01 -5.81 -2.25
CA GLY A 61 6.28 -5.30 -3.58
C GLY A 61 7.76 -5.34 -3.98
N ASN A 62 7.97 -5.34 -5.29
CA ASN A 62 9.24 -5.11 -5.94
C ASN A 62 9.05 -4.02 -6.99
N VAL A 63 9.34 -2.77 -6.61
CA VAL A 63 9.11 -1.60 -7.47
C VAL A 63 9.89 -1.64 -8.77
N ALA A 64 11.05 -2.30 -8.81
CA ALA A 64 11.83 -2.48 -10.03
C ALA A 64 11.09 -3.34 -11.07
N ASN A 65 10.19 -4.22 -10.62
CA ASN A 65 9.35 -5.06 -11.46
C ASN A 65 7.91 -4.51 -11.61
N GLY A 66 7.65 -3.27 -11.18
CA GLY A 66 6.32 -2.68 -11.24
C GLY A 66 5.34 -3.28 -10.23
N ASP A 67 5.83 -3.83 -9.11
CA ASP A 67 5.00 -4.41 -8.05
C ASP A 67 5.06 -3.54 -6.79
N ALA A 68 3.89 -3.10 -6.34
CA ALA A 68 3.67 -2.24 -5.18
C ALA A 68 2.75 -2.90 -4.13
N SER A 69 2.69 -4.23 -4.12
CA SER A 69 1.78 -5.01 -3.28
C SER A 69 2.16 -4.98 -1.80
N ILE A 70 1.15 -5.03 -0.94
CA ILE A 70 1.28 -5.18 0.52
C ILE A 70 0.47 -6.38 1.00
N ALA A 71 0.73 -6.86 2.21
CA ALA A 71 -0.13 -7.79 2.91
C ALA A 71 -0.56 -7.24 4.27
N ILE A 72 -1.76 -7.63 4.69
CA ILE A 72 -2.28 -7.41 6.04
C ILE A 72 -2.14 -8.72 6.80
N GLN A 73 -1.39 -8.70 7.91
CA GLN A 73 -1.31 -9.81 8.86
C GLN A 73 -2.55 -9.87 9.73
N SER A 74 -3.00 -11.10 10.03
CA SER A 74 -4.16 -11.34 10.90
C SER A 74 -5.36 -10.45 10.53
N PRO A 75 -5.87 -10.53 9.29
CA PRO A 75 -7.00 -9.74 8.84
C PRO A 75 -8.27 -10.09 9.62
N GLU A 76 -9.01 -9.07 10.04
CA GLU A 76 -10.27 -9.17 10.77
C GLU A 76 -11.46 -8.74 9.90
N LEU A 77 -12.68 -9.15 10.26
CA LEU A 77 -13.89 -8.72 9.53
C LEU A 77 -14.13 -7.20 9.61
N SER A 78 -13.63 -6.57 10.68
CA SER A 78 -13.63 -5.12 10.91
C SER A 78 -12.74 -4.36 9.93
N ASP A 79 -11.78 -5.03 9.29
CA ASP A 79 -10.88 -4.43 8.29
C ASP A 79 -11.54 -4.24 6.93
N ASN A 80 -12.77 -4.73 6.75
CA ASN A 80 -13.51 -4.59 5.50
C ASN A 80 -13.64 -3.12 5.07
N GLY A 81 -13.21 -2.84 3.85
CA GLY A 81 -13.20 -1.51 3.26
C GLY A 81 -12.49 -1.49 1.92
N THR A 82 -12.24 -0.28 1.42
CA THR A 82 -11.58 -0.06 0.14
C THR A 82 -10.13 0.32 0.37
N PHE A 83 -9.21 -0.45 -0.20
CA PHE A 83 -7.78 -0.15 -0.20
C PHE A 83 -7.38 0.42 -1.55
N ILE A 84 -6.65 1.52 -1.58
CA ILE A 84 -6.26 2.24 -2.79
C ILE A 84 -4.75 2.36 -2.82
N CYS A 85 -4.15 1.84 -3.88
CA CYS A 85 -2.73 2.00 -4.21
C CYS A 85 -2.55 3.17 -5.17
N SER A 86 -1.70 4.13 -4.83
CA SER A 86 -1.34 5.27 -5.66
C SER A 86 0.17 5.25 -5.90
N VAL A 87 0.58 5.19 -7.16
CA VAL A 87 2.00 5.17 -7.55
C VAL A 87 2.30 6.44 -8.32
N LYS A 88 3.40 7.12 -7.97
CA LYS A 88 3.91 8.30 -8.68
C LYS A 88 5.39 8.09 -9.02
N ASN A 89 5.70 8.02 -10.30
CA ASN A 89 7.08 7.95 -10.80
C ASN A 89 7.39 9.15 -11.71
N PRO A 90 7.80 10.31 -11.17
CA PRO A 90 8.21 11.43 -12.01
C PRO A 90 9.32 11.00 -12.99
N PRO A 91 9.32 11.44 -14.26
CA PRO A 91 8.45 12.44 -14.89
C PRO A 91 7.16 11.89 -15.54
N ASP A 92 6.74 10.65 -15.28
CA ASP A 92 5.50 10.10 -15.87
C ASP A 92 4.25 10.88 -15.42
N VAL A 93 4.36 11.68 -14.36
CA VAL A 93 3.34 12.53 -13.76
C VAL A 93 3.83 13.95 -13.57
#